data_AF-A0A257T215-F1
#
_entry.id   AF-A0A257T215-F1
#
_cell.length_a   1.000
_cell.length_b   1.000
_cell.length_c   1.000
_cell.angle_alpha   90.00
_cell.angle_beta   90.00
_cell.angle_gamma   90.00
#
_symmetry.space_group_name_H-M   'P 1'
#
loop_
_entity.id
_entity.type
_entity.pdbx_description
1 polymer ?
#
loop_
_entity_poly.entity_id
_entity_poly.type
_entity_poly.pdbx_seq_one_letter_code
_entity_poly.pdbx_strand_id
1 'polypeptide(L)'
;RLVLEIKRDADAEIVLNQLYQFSPLQDTFSIILLALVDGKPRTLSFKQLLEEFVRHRLSVIRRRTQFLLNRARDRKHTVEGLLLAHANIDEVIRVIRTSATQAEAKTRLMAIECPAPLMRRALGERGYADFQQERGARENYQLTAVQADAILRMTLGQLVNLEQEKLGKEYEQLLDEIAEYQRILSDDKNILAMIREDLLEVKRKHADTRRTEISGEEIGTIDLGDLITEENMVVTISNQGYIKRTAASTYRAQRRGGKGLKGAKTEEEDPIRHLFAASTHDYLLFFTNRGKVYWQKVYDLPQLSRESRGRAIVNLLNLGEGESIADCRAVRDFTADHYLMMATR
;
A
#
# COMPACT_ATOMS: atom_id res chain seq x y z
N ARG A 1 16.09 10.89 21.32
CA ARG A 1 17.17 11.76 20.79
C ARG A 1 18.48 10.99 20.95
N LEU A 2 19.14 10.68 19.83
CA LEU A 2 20.42 9.96 19.81
C LEU A 2 21.51 10.96 19.44
N VAL A 3 22.65 10.92 20.13
CA VAL A 3 23.78 11.84 19.92
C VAL A 3 25.04 11.02 19.72
N LEU A 4 25.76 11.30 18.64
CA LEU A 4 27.02 10.64 18.28
C LEU A 4 28.11 11.71 18.23
N GLU A 5 29.12 11.60 19.09
CA GLU A 5 30.29 12.47 19.05
C GLU A 5 31.32 11.90 18.07
N ILE A 6 31.69 12.71 17.08
CA ILE A 6 32.63 12.34 16.02
C ILE A 6 34.05 12.75 16.44
N LYS A 7 35.06 11.96 16.06
CA LYS A 7 36.47 12.31 16.27
C LYS A 7 36.83 13.59 15.51
N ARG A 8 37.77 14.37 16.04
CA ARG A 8 38.16 15.69 15.47
C ARG A 8 38.59 15.67 14.01
N ASP A 9 39.13 14.56 13.55
CA ASP A 9 39.75 14.44 12.23
C ASP A 9 38.88 13.64 11.23
N ALA A 10 37.65 13.28 11.61
CA ALA A 10 36.75 12.47 10.79
C ALA A 10 35.67 13.32 10.11
N ASP A 11 35.37 12.98 8.85
CA ASP A 11 34.32 13.61 8.07
C ASP A 11 32.93 13.09 8.50
N ALA A 12 32.01 14.00 8.81
CA ALA A 12 30.69 13.65 9.33
C ALA A 12 29.79 12.96 8.30
N GLU A 13 29.90 13.31 7.02
CA GLU A 13 29.10 12.71 5.95
C GLU A 13 29.56 11.27 5.69
N ILE A 14 30.87 11.02 5.70
CA ILE A 14 31.43 9.67 5.55
C ILE A 14 30.99 8.78 6.71
N VAL A 15 31.04 9.28 7.95
CA VAL A 15 30.58 8.52 9.13
C VAL A 15 29.08 8.22 9.03
N LEU A 16 28.27 9.19 8.59
CA LEU A 16 26.83 8.98 8.39
C LEU A 16 26.54 7.92 7.32
N ASN A 17 27.27 7.95 6.20
CA ASN A 17 27.16 6.95 5.13
C ASN A 17 27.56 5.55 5.62
N GLN A 18 28.64 5.43 6.38
CA GLN A 18 29.03 4.16 7.03
C GLN A 18 27.95 3.67 8.00
N LEU A 19 27.30 4.57 8.74
CA LEU A 19 26.19 4.20 9.62
C LEU A 19 24.99 3.68 8.84
N TYR A 20 24.63 4.29 7.71
CA TYR A 20 23.58 3.75 6.86
C TYR A 20 23.92 2.36 6.30
N GLN A 21 25.18 2.14 5.89
CA GLN A 21 25.61 0.87 5.29
C GLN A 21 25.75 -0.28 6.30
N PHE A 22 26.31 -0.01 7.47
CA PHE A 22 26.70 -1.04 8.44
C PHE A 22 25.77 -1.11 9.66
N SER A 23 24.66 -0.36 9.67
CA SER A 23 23.68 -0.40 10.76
C SER A 23 22.23 -0.48 10.24
N PRO A 24 21.26 -0.82 11.12
CA PRO A 24 19.85 -0.93 10.76
C PRO A 24 19.14 0.42 10.50
N LEU A 25 19.88 1.53 10.41
CA LEU A 25 19.30 2.85 10.12
C LEU A 25 18.74 2.94 8.70
N GLN A 26 19.24 2.09 7.79
CA GLN A 26 18.68 1.86 6.47
C GLN A 26 18.39 0.37 6.31
N ASP A 27 17.19 0.05 5.81
CA ASP A 27 16.75 -1.33 5.61
C ASP A 27 15.91 -1.42 4.33
N THR A 28 15.87 -2.62 3.74
CA THR A 28 15.06 -2.91 2.55
C THR A 28 13.80 -3.63 2.96
N PHE A 29 12.64 -3.01 2.69
CA PHE A 29 11.35 -3.66 2.94
C PHE A 29 10.73 -4.18 1.63
N SER A 30 10.55 -5.50 1.54
CA SER A 30 9.90 -6.12 0.39
C SER A 30 8.38 -6.01 0.50
N ILE A 31 7.74 -5.35 -0.47
CA ILE A 31 6.28 -5.18 -0.52
C ILE A 31 5.68 -6.23 -1.46
N ILE A 32 4.80 -7.07 -0.93
CA ILE A 32 3.95 -7.98 -1.71
C ILE A 32 2.49 -7.86 -1.28
N LEU A 33 1.62 -7.60 -2.25
CA LEU A 33 0.17 -7.53 -2.02
C LEU A 33 -0.47 -8.89 -2.31
N LEU A 34 -0.23 -9.86 -1.43
CA LEU A 34 -0.80 -11.20 -1.52
C LEU A 34 -2.04 -11.30 -0.63
N ALA A 35 -3.17 -11.70 -1.20
CA ALA A 35 -4.42 -11.87 -0.48
C ALA A 35 -5.21 -13.10 -0.98
N LEU A 36 -6.17 -13.56 -0.19
CA LEU A 36 -7.13 -14.57 -0.62
C LEU A 36 -8.30 -13.89 -1.37
N VAL A 37 -8.49 -14.26 -2.63
CA VAL A 37 -9.66 -13.86 -3.42
C VAL A 37 -10.45 -15.13 -3.75
N ASP A 38 -11.68 -15.21 -3.26
CA ASP A 38 -12.55 -16.39 -3.37
C ASP A 38 -11.88 -17.68 -2.87
N GLY A 39 -11.19 -17.57 -1.72
CA GLY A 39 -10.51 -18.70 -1.07
C GLY A 39 -9.20 -19.13 -1.73
N LYS A 40 -8.72 -18.43 -2.76
CA LYS A 40 -7.46 -18.74 -3.45
C LYS A 40 -6.43 -17.62 -3.27
N PRO A 41 -5.15 -17.94 -2.99
CA PRO A 41 -4.10 -16.93 -2.89
C PRO A 41 -3.84 -16.30 -4.26
N ARG A 42 -3.84 -14.97 -4.31
CA ARG A 42 -3.54 -14.18 -5.51
C ARG A 42 -2.68 -12.98 -5.13
N THR A 43 -1.66 -12.73 -5.94
CA THR A 43 -0.92 -11.47 -5.91
C THR A 43 -1.73 -10.42 -6.67
N LEU A 44 -1.96 -9.27 -6.04
CA LEU A 44 -2.80 -8.20 -6.57
C LEU A 44 -1.95 -6.95 -6.83
N SER A 45 -2.32 -6.16 -7.83
CA SER A 45 -1.91 -4.76 -7.90
C SER A 45 -2.70 -3.93 -6.90
N PHE A 46 -2.21 -2.72 -6.58
CA PHE A 46 -2.92 -1.79 -5.71
C PHE A 46 -4.34 -1.47 -6.23
N LYS A 47 -4.50 -1.32 -7.55
CA LYS A 47 -5.80 -1.12 -8.19
C LYS A 47 -6.74 -2.29 -7.94
N GLN A 48 -6.29 -3.53 -8.17
CA GLN A 48 -7.09 -4.73 -7.97
C GLN A 48 -7.51 -4.88 -6.51
N LEU A 49 -6.62 -4.55 -5.56
CA LEU A 49 -6.96 -4.58 -4.14
C LEU A 49 -8.13 -3.64 -3.80
N LEU A 50 -8.12 -2.42 -4.36
CA LEU A 50 -9.22 -1.47 -4.19
C LEU A 50 -10.52 -1.95 -4.87
N GLU A 51 -10.42 -2.55 -6.07
CA GLU A 51 -11.56 -3.13 -6.78
C GLU A 51 -12.20 -4.27 -5.98
N GLU A 52 -11.41 -5.15 -5.38
CA GLU A 52 -11.90 -6.23 -4.52
C GLU A 52 -12.56 -5.68 -3.24
N PHE A 53 -11.98 -4.64 -2.63
CA PHE A 53 -12.60 -3.97 -1.48
C PHE A 53 -13.99 -3.40 -1.84
N VAL A 54 -14.10 -2.70 -2.97
CA VAL A 54 -15.38 -2.13 -3.43
C VAL A 54 -16.37 -3.24 -3.78
N ARG A 55 -15.92 -4.30 -4.47
CA ARG A 55 -16.77 -5.47 -4.80
C ARG A 55 -17.35 -6.10 -3.54
N HIS A 56 -16.53 -6.31 -2.51
CA HIS A 56 -16.97 -6.86 -1.24
C HIS A 56 -18.00 -5.93 -0.56
N ARG A 57 -17.73 -4.62 -0.50
CA ARG A 57 -18.66 -3.64 0.09
C ARG A 57 -20.01 -3.61 -0.62
N LEU A 58 -20.02 -3.69 -1.95
CA LEU A 58 -21.25 -3.73 -2.74
C LEU A 58 -22.07 -4.98 -2.41
N SER A 59 -21.43 -6.15 -2.34
CA SER A 59 -22.08 -7.42 -1.95
C SER A 59 -22.67 -7.36 -0.54
N VAL A 60 -21.92 -6.83 0.43
CA VAL A 60 -22.35 -6.69 1.83
C VAL A 60 -23.56 -5.76 1.94
N ILE A 61 -23.50 -4.58 1.31
CA ILE A 61 -24.60 -3.61 1.37
C ILE A 61 -25.83 -4.17 0.67
N ARG A 62 -25.70 -4.77 -0.52
CA ARG A 62 -26.82 -5.40 -1.22
C ARG A 62 -27.51 -6.46 -0.37
N ARG A 63 -26.74 -7.38 0.23
CA ARG A 63 -27.28 -8.46 1.08
C ARG A 63 -27.96 -7.89 2.32
N ARG A 64 -27.35 -6.90 2.98
CA ARG A 64 -27.94 -6.22 4.14
C ARG A 64 -29.25 -5.52 3.78
N THR A 65 -29.27 -4.75 2.69
CA THR A 65 -30.47 -4.03 2.24
C THR A 65 -31.58 -5.00 1.85
N GLN A 66 -31.27 -6.11 1.18
CA GLN A 66 -32.27 -7.14 0.86
C GLN A 66 -32.85 -7.78 2.13
N PHE A 67 -32.01 -8.06 3.13
CA PHE A 67 -32.47 -8.59 4.41
C PHE A 67 -33.41 -7.60 5.12
N LEU A 68 -33.03 -6.31 5.17
CA LEU A 68 -33.84 -5.25 5.76
C LEU A 68 -35.17 -5.06 5.02
N LEU A 69 -35.15 -5.08 3.68
CA LEU A 69 -36.34 -5.02 2.84
C LEU A 69 -37.31 -6.16 3.15
N ASN A 70 -36.81 -7.40 3.21
CA ASN A 70 -37.65 -8.56 3.53
C ASN A 70 -38.25 -8.44 4.94
N ARG A 71 -37.43 -8.06 5.92
CA ARG A 71 -37.89 -7.83 7.30
C ARG A 71 -38.95 -6.73 7.39
N ALA A 72 -38.77 -5.63 6.67
CA ALA A 72 -39.72 -4.52 6.62
C ALA A 72 -41.03 -4.96 5.97
N ARG A 73 -40.99 -5.75 4.89
CA ARG A 73 -42.19 -6.33 4.24
C ARG A 73 -42.95 -7.29 5.16
N ASP A 74 -42.26 -8.18 5.85
CA ASP A 74 -42.88 -9.11 6.81
C ASP A 74 -43.57 -8.36 7.95
N ARG A 75 -42.92 -7.30 8.45
CA ARG A 75 -43.49 -6.44 9.50
C ARG A 75 -44.67 -5.64 8.97
N LYS A 76 -44.55 -5.03 7.79
CA LYS A 76 -45.64 -4.30 7.11
C LYS A 76 -46.88 -5.18 6.97
N HIS A 77 -46.72 -6.38 6.43
CA HIS A 77 -47.81 -7.34 6.26
C HIS A 77 -48.50 -7.69 7.58
N THR A 78 -47.75 -7.79 8.67
CA THR A 78 -48.30 -8.01 10.01
C THR A 78 -49.08 -6.79 10.51
N VAL A 79 -48.51 -5.60 10.38
CA VAL A 79 -49.13 -4.32 10.81
C VAL A 79 -50.41 -4.04 10.02
N GLU A 80 -50.46 -4.35 8.72
CA GLU A 80 -51.68 -4.26 7.90
C GLU A 80 -52.83 -5.09 8.51
N GLY A 81 -52.54 -6.30 8.99
CA GLY A 81 -53.53 -7.15 9.66
C GLY A 81 -54.01 -6.56 10.98
N LEU A 82 -53.11 -5.96 11.76
CA LEU A 82 -53.44 -5.31 13.03
C LEU A 82 -54.30 -4.05 12.82
N LEU A 83 -53.93 -3.20 11.85
CA LEU A 83 -54.70 -2.01 11.48
C LEU A 83 -56.11 -2.36 10.98
N LEU A 84 -56.21 -3.43 10.18
CA LEU A 84 -57.48 -3.98 9.74
C LEU A 84 -58.32 -4.49 10.93
N ALA A 85 -57.70 -5.20 11.87
CA ALA A 85 -58.38 -5.66 13.07
C ALA A 85 -58.91 -4.50 13.93
N HIS A 86 -58.16 -3.40 14.06
CA HIS A 86 -58.66 -2.19 14.73
C HIS A 86 -59.84 -1.57 13.99
N ALA A 87 -59.81 -1.55 12.65
CA ALA A 87 -60.89 -0.99 11.84
C ALA A 87 -62.18 -1.82 11.86
N ASN A 88 -62.12 -3.09 12.27
CA ASN A 88 -63.26 -4.01 12.38
C ASN A 88 -63.25 -4.82 13.70
N ILE A 89 -63.00 -4.13 14.82
CA ILE A 89 -62.71 -4.79 16.10
C ILE A 89 -63.87 -5.63 16.65
N ASP A 90 -65.11 -5.17 16.50
CA ASP A 90 -66.29 -5.88 17.00
C ASP A 90 -66.45 -7.24 16.33
N GLU A 91 -66.19 -7.32 15.02
CA GLU A 91 -66.24 -8.56 14.27
C GLU A 91 -65.14 -9.52 14.70
N VAL A 92 -63.91 -9.01 14.87
CA VAL A 92 -62.76 -9.79 15.35
C VAL A 92 -63.04 -10.36 16.74
N ILE A 93 -63.55 -9.56 17.68
CA ILE A 93 -63.90 -10.01 19.03
C ILE A 93 -65.02 -11.05 18.98
N ARG A 94 -66.04 -10.84 18.14
CA ARG A 94 -67.15 -11.79 17.96
C ARG A 94 -66.64 -13.15 17.48
N VAL A 95 -65.77 -13.17 16.47
CA VAL A 95 -65.17 -14.41 15.95
C VAL A 95 -64.34 -15.11 17.02
N ILE A 96 -63.49 -14.38 17.75
CA ILE A 96 -62.65 -14.95 18.81
C ILE A 96 -63.51 -15.53 19.95
N ARG A 97 -64.49 -14.78 20.45
CA ARG A 97 -65.33 -15.19 21.59
C ARG A 97 -66.26 -16.37 21.27
N THR A 98 -66.64 -16.53 20.01
CA THR A 98 -67.52 -17.64 19.56
C THR A 98 -66.76 -18.85 19.05
N SER A 99 -65.42 -18.83 19.08
CA SER A 99 -64.58 -19.97 18.69
C SER A 99 -64.21 -20.81 19.91
N ALA A 100 -64.24 -22.14 19.80
CA ALA A 100 -63.94 -23.03 20.91
C ALA A 100 -62.44 -23.18 21.17
N THR A 101 -61.60 -23.00 20.13
CA THR A 101 -60.13 -23.13 20.22
C THR A 101 -59.41 -22.02 19.48
N GLN A 102 -58.13 -21.80 19.80
CA GLN A 102 -57.29 -20.84 19.09
C GLN A 102 -57.08 -21.21 17.61
N ALA A 103 -56.98 -22.50 17.29
CA ALA A 103 -56.84 -22.98 15.91
C ALA A 103 -58.11 -22.71 15.08
N GLU A 104 -59.29 -22.91 15.69
CA GLU A 104 -60.56 -22.56 15.07
C GLU A 104 -60.68 -21.03 14.87
N ALA A 105 -60.35 -20.26 15.90
CA ALA A 105 -60.37 -18.79 15.84
C ALA A 105 -59.49 -18.28 14.70
N LYS A 106 -58.26 -18.82 14.55
CA LYS A 106 -57.36 -18.48 13.44
C LYS A 106 -58.00 -18.71 12.08
N THR A 107 -58.59 -19.90 11.88
CA THR A 107 -59.20 -20.29 10.61
C THR A 107 -60.40 -19.39 10.28
N ARG A 108 -61.20 -19.04 11.30
CA ARG A 108 -62.36 -18.16 11.15
C ARG A 108 -61.96 -16.70 10.93
N LEU A 109 -60.89 -16.21 11.56
CA LEU A 109 -60.34 -14.88 11.31
C LEU A 109 -59.86 -14.74 9.85
N MET A 110 -59.23 -15.77 9.29
CA MET A 110 -58.82 -15.78 7.89
C MET A 110 -60.00 -15.71 6.92
N ALA A 111 -61.18 -16.19 7.33
CA ALA A 111 -62.40 -16.15 6.53
C ALA A 111 -63.16 -14.82 6.62
N ILE A 112 -62.72 -13.86 7.45
CA ILE A 112 -63.33 -12.54 7.52
C ILE A 112 -63.13 -11.82 6.19
N GLU A 113 -64.24 -11.49 5.53
CA GLU A 113 -64.22 -10.63 4.35
C GLU A 113 -64.02 -9.17 4.78
N CYS A 114 -63.00 -8.56 4.20
CA CYS A 114 -62.60 -7.19 4.48
C CYS A 114 -62.85 -6.34 3.23
N PRO A 115 -63.94 -5.55 3.20
CA PRO A 115 -64.28 -4.74 2.03
C PRO A 115 -63.20 -3.70 1.73
N ALA A 116 -62.99 -3.42 0.44
CA ALA A 116 -62.06 -2.42 -0.06
C ALA A 116 -62.18 -1.03 0.63
N PRO A 117 -63.38 -0.48 0.90
CA PRO A 117 -63.50 0.81 1.61
C PRO A 117 -62.95 0.76 3.04
N LEU A 118 -63.09 -0.38 3.72
CA LEU A 118 -62.58 -0.56 5.07
C LEU A 118 -61.05 -0.64 5.08
N MET A 119 -60.48 -1.37 4.10
CA MET A 119 -59.03 -1.42 3.87
C MET A 119 -58.44 -0.04 3.57
N ARG A 120 -59.10 0.73 2.71
CA ARG A 120 -58.70 2.09 2.35
C ARG A 120 -58.69 3.02 3.56
N ARG A 121 -59.68 2.90 4.45
CA ARG A 121 -59.73 3.66 5.70
C ARG A 121 -58.62 3.24 6.68
N ALA A 122 -58.32 1.95 6.77
CA ALA A 122 -57.35 1.41 7.73
C ALA A 122 -55.88 1.68 7.31
N LEU A 123 -55.58 1.60 6.02
CA LEU A 123 -54.22 1.74 5.48
C LEU A 123 -53.92 3.14 4.92
N GLY A 124 -54.94 3.99 4.78
CA GLY A 124 -54.82 5.27 4.07
C GLY A 124 -54.71 5.11 2.55
N GLU A 125 -54.76 6.22 1.82
CA GLU A 125 -54.75 6.24 0.35
C GLU A 125 -53.48 5.60 -0.24
N ARG A 126 -52.31 6.02 0.25
CA ARG A 126 -51.01 5.54 -0.22
C ARG A 126 -50.82 4.05 0.09
N GLY A 127 -51.05 3.64 1.34
CA GLY A 127 -50.91 2.25 1.75
C GLY A 127 -51.88 1.32 1.05
N TYR A 128 -53.11 1.78 0.78
CA TYR A 128 -54.08 1.01 0.01
C TYR A 128 -53.66 0.84 -1.45
N ALA A 129 -53.12 1.87 -2.10
CA ALA A 129 -52.59 1.76 -3.45
C ALA A 129 -51.43 0.74 -3.54
N ASP A 130 -50.48 0.81 -2.61
CA ASP A 130 -49.36 -0.15 -2.52
C ASP A 130 -49.88 -1.59 -2.26
N PHE A 131 -50.85 -1.73 -1.36
CA PHE A 131 -51.50 -3.01 -1.06
C PHE A 131 -52.22 -3.60 -2.29
N GLN A 132 -52.91 -2.78 -3.08
CA GLN A 132 -53.54 -3.21 -4.33
C GLN A 132 -52.51 -3.61 -5.38
N GLN A 133 -51.37 -2.94 -5.45
CA GLN A 133 -50.29 -3.32 -6.35
C GLN A 133 -49.72 -4.70 -6.01
N GLU A 134 -49.65 -5.05 -4.71
CA GLU A 134 -49.13 -6.34 -4.25
C GLU A 134 -50.13 -7.49 -4.36
N ARG A 135 -51.40 -7.27 -3.99
CA ARG A 135 -52.42 -8.34 -3.93
C ARG A 135 -53.43 -8.34 -5.08
N GLY A 136 -53.40 -7.32 -5.92
CA GLY A 136 -54.39 -7.05 -6.96
C GLY A 136 -55.63 -6.32 -6.42
N ALA A 137 -56.29 -5.57 -7.31
CA ALA A 137 -57.55 -4.91 -7.01
C ALA A 137 -58.69 -5.93 -6.87
N ARG A 138 -59.37 -5.91 -5.72
CA ARG A 138 -60.52 -6.77 -5.39
C ARG A 138 -61.52 -5.98 -4.56
N GLU A 139 -62.79 -6.39 -4.61
CA GLU A 139 -63.84 -5.78 -3.78
C GLU A 139 -63.71 -6.19 -2.31
N ASN A 140 -63.30 -7.43 -2.05
CA ASN A 140 -63.09 -7.99 -0.73
C ASN A 140 -61.71 -8.65 -0.62
N TYR A 141 -61.09 -8.48 0.55
CA TYR A 141 -59.81 -9.09 0.91
C TYR A 141 -59.98 -10.03 2.11
N GLN A 142 -59.02 -10.93 2.29
CA GLN A 142 -58.98 -11.88 3.40
C GLN A 142 -57.65 -11.76 4.16
N LEU A 143 -57.71 -12.08 5.45
CA LEU A 143 -56.54 -12.13 6.32
C LEU A 143 -55.70 -13.38 6.02
N THR A 144 -54.38 -13.22 6.02
CA THR A 144 -53.46 -14.36 5.92
C THR A 144 -53.27 -15.05 7.27
N ALA A 145 -52.73 -16.27 7.24
CA ALA A 145 -52.41 -17.00 8.46
C ALA A 145 -51.48 -16.23 9.41
N VAL A 146 -50.49 -15.51 8.87
CA VAL A 146 -49.55 -14.69 9.65
C VAL A 146 -50.25 -13.49 10.30
N GLN A 147 -51.15 -12.84 9.56
CA GLN A 147 -51.95 -11.73 10.08
C GLN A 147 -52.92 -12.20 11.17
N ALA A 148 -53.61 -13.33 10.96
CA ALA A 148 -54.49 -13.92 11.96
C ALA A 148 -53.74 -14.32 13.25
N ASP A 149 -52.54 -14.91 13.12
CA ASP A 149 -51.69 -15.22 14.29
C ASP A 149 -51.29 -13.95 15.05
N ALA A 150 -50.97 -12.86 14.34
CA ALA A 150 -50.62 -11.59 14.96
C ALA A 150 -51.81 -10.97 15.71
N ILE A 151 -53.01 -11.02 15.12
CA ILE A 151 -54.25 -10.56 15.74
C ILE A 151 -54.55 -11.34 17.02
N LEU A 152 -54.41 -12.68 16.99
CA LEU A 152 -54.63 -13.52 18.17
C LEU A 152 -53.62 -13.27 19.30
N ARG A 153 -52.44 -12.71 18.99
CA ARG A 153 -51.41 -12.33 19.97
C ARG A 153 -51.57 -10.89 20.47
N MET A 154 -52.55 -10.14 19.96
CA MET A 154 -52.81 -8.79 20.44
C MET A 154 -53.24 -8.81 21.92
N THR A 155 -52.81 -7.80 22.65
CA THR A 155 -53.23 -7.55 24.03
C THR A 155 -54.35 -6.52 24.07
N LEU A 156 -55.21 -6.57 25.09
CA LEU A 156 -56.32 -5.60 25.24
C LEU A 156 -55.81 -4.15 25.30
N GLY A 157 -54.61 -3.91 25.85
CA GLY A 157 -53.99 -2.58 25.90
C GLY A 157 -53.65 -2.00 24.53
N GLN A 158 -53.46 -2.85 23.51
CA GLN A 158 -53.21 -2.39 22.14
C GLN A 158 -54.46 -1.86 21.45
N LEU A 159 -55.66 -2.06 22.01
CA LEU A 159 -56.93 -1.55 21.48
C LEU A 159 -57.16 -0.05 21.74
N VAL A 160 -56.28 0.59 22.52
CA VAL A 160 -56.38 2.02 22.82
C VAL A 160 -56.06 2.85 21.57
N ASN A 161 -56.79 3.95 21.35
CA ASN A 161 -56.60 4.84 20.19
C ASN A 161 -55.14 5.29 19.99
N LEU A 162 -54.40 5.54 21.07
CA LEU A 162 -52.99 5.92 21.00
C LEU A 162 -52.11 4.82 20.39
N GLU A 163 -52.39 3.54 20.68
CA GLU A 163 -51.66 2.41 20.10
C GLU A 163 -52.03 2.22 18.62
N GLN A 164 -53.28 2.48 18.25
CA GLN A 164 -53.70 2.52 16.85
C GLN A 164 -52.96 3.62 16.07
N GLU A 165 -52.84 4.83 16.62
CA GLU A 165 -52.07 5.91 15.99
C GLU A 165 -50.59 5.55 15.84
N LYS A 166 -50.00 4.89 16.84
CA LYS A 166 -48.61 4.41 16.77
C LYS A 166 -48.44 3.36 15.66
N LEU A 167 -49.37 2.41 15.54
CA LEU A 167 -49.35 1.41 14.47
C LEU A 167 -49.49 2.06 13.09
N GLY A 168 -50.32 3.10 12.96
CA GLY A 168 -50.45 3.87 11.73
C GLY A 168 -49.14 4.55 11.34
N LYS A 169 -48.48 5.21 12.31
CA LYS A 169 -47.15 5.83 12.09
C LYS A 169 -46.08 4.80 11.76
N GLU A 170 -46.08 3.64 12.44
CA GLU A 170 -45.17 2.53 12.13
C GLU A 170 -45.38 2.04 10.69
N TYR A 171 -46.63 1.91 10.26
CA TYR A 171 -46.96 1.50 8.90
C TYR A 171 -46.45 2.50 7.85
N GLU A 172 -46.67 3.80 8.05
CA GLU A 172 -46.13 4.85 7.16
C GLU A 172 -44.60 4.81 7.07
N GLN A 173 -43.92 4.67 8.21
CA GLN A 173 -42.47 4.53 8.26
C GLN A 173 -41.99 3.29 7.48
N LEU A 174 -42.69 2.16 7.62
CA LEU A 174 -42.35 0.94 6.88
C LEU A 174 -42.53 1.11 5.36
N LEU A 175 -43.53 1.86 4.91
CA LEU A 175 -43.70 2.16 3.49
C LEU A 175 -42.54 3.01 2.96
N ASP A 176 -42.10 4.02 3.71
CA ASP A 176 -40.95 4.86 3.35
C ASP A 176 -39.65 4.05 3.33
N GLU A 177 -39.41 3.21 4.35
CA GLU A 177 -38.26 2.31 4.39
C GLU A 177 -38.23 1.34 3.21
N ILE A 178 -39.37 0.71 2.89
CA ILE A 178 -39.47 -0.24 1.77
C ILE A 178 -39.17 0.47 0.45
N ALA A 179 -39.75 1.65 0.22
CA ALA A 179 -39.50 2.45 -0.97
C ALA A 179 -38.01 2.82 -1.10
N GLU A 180 -37.38 3.21 0.01
CA GLU A 180 -35.96 3.55 0.04
C GLU A 180 -35.07 2.32 -0.21
N TYR A 181 -35.36 1.17 0.41
CA TYR A 181 -34.62 -0.05 0.14
C TYR A 181 -34.78 -0.53 -1.31
N GLN A 182 -35.96 -0.41 -1.90
CA GLN A 182 -36.19 -0.70 -3.32
C GLN A 182 -35.41 0.25 -4.21
N ARG A 183 -35.36 1.56 -3.88
CA ARG A 183 -34.54 2.55 -4.57
C ARG A 183 -33.06 2.16 -4.51
N ILE A 184 -32.54 1.83 -3.33
CA ILE A 184 -31.14 1.40 -3.15
C ILE A 184 -30.83 0.16 -3.99
N LEU A 185 -31.73 -0.81 -4.04
CA LEU A 185 -31.54 -2.06 -4.77
C LEU A 185 -31.78 -1.95 -6.29
N SER A 186 -32.37 -0.86 -6.77
CA SER A 186 -32.73 -0.67 -8.18
C SER A 186 -31.52 -0.49 -9.12
N ASP A 187 -30.44 0.12 -8.64
CA ASP A 187 -29.21 0.38 -9.42
C ASP A 187 -27.99 0.35 -8.49
N ASP A 188 -26.94 -0.32 -8.93
CA ASP A 188 -25.63 -0.39 -8.28
C ASP A 188 -25.03 1.00 -8.01
N LYS A 189 -25.37 2.00 -8.83
CA LYS A 189 -24.96 3.40 -8.60
C LYS A 189 -25.45 3.96 -7.27
N ASN A 190 -26.65 3.57 -6.82
CA ASN A 190 -27.17 4.00 -5.52
C ASN A 190 -26.33 3.43 -4.38
N ILE A 191 -25.96 2.15 -4.48
CA ILE A 191 -25.06 1.51 -3.51
C ILE A 191 -23.67 2.15 -3.52
N LEU A 192 -23.13 2.47 -4.70
CA LEU A 192 -21.84 3.16 -4.82
C LEU A 192 -21.87 4.56 -4.21
N ALA A 193 -22.97 5.30 -4.34
CA ALA A 193 -23.16 6.59 -3.69
C ALA A 193 -23.14 6.45 -2.16
N MET A 194 -23.85 5.45 -1.61
CA MET A 194 -23.80 5.15 -0.18
C MET A 194 -22.39 4.77 0.28
N ILE A 195 -21.67 3.94 -0.48
CA ILE A 195 -20.28 3.56 -0.16
C ILE A 195 -19.39 4.81 -0.12
N ARG A 196 -19.59 5.76 -1.05
CA ARG A 196 -18.84 7.01 -1.07
C ARG A 196 -19.10 7.85 0.17
N GLU A 197 -20.36 8.00 0.56
CA GLU A 197 -20.75 8.73 1.78
C GLU A 197 -20.16 8.08 3.03
N ASP A 198 -20.30 6.76 3.16
CA ASP A 198 -19.68 5.96 4.24
C ASP A 198 -18.17 6.22 4.33
N LEU A 199 -17.46 6.17 3.19
CA LEU A 199 -16.01 6.37 3.15
C LEU A 199 -15.60 7.81 3.51
N LEU A 200 -16.40 8.81 3.12
CA LEU A 200 -16.17 10.19 3.51
C LEU A 200 -16.39 10.39 5.02
N GLU A 201 -17.38 9.72 5.60
CA GLU A 201 -17.61 9.74 7.03
C GLU A 201 -16.47 9.07 7.81
N VAL A 202 -16.02 7.89 7.35
CA VAL A 202 -14.85 7.18 7.92
C VAL A 202 -13.62 8.08 7.85
N LYS A 203 -13.38 8.74 6.71
CA LYS A 203 -12.28 9.70 6.56
C LYS A 203 -12.40 10.84 7.58
N ARG A 204 -13.59 11.42 7.77
CA ARG A 204 -13.79 12.51 8.75
C ARG A 204 -13.54 12.06 10.19
N LYS A 205 -13.95 10.84 10.54
CA LYS A 205 -13.81 10.29 11.90
C LYS A 205 -12.40 9.84 12.23
N HIS A 206 -11.64 9.37 11.24
CA HIS A 206 -10.36 8.68 11.45
C HIS A 206 -9.18 9.31 10.71
N ALA A 207 -9.30 10.55 10.21
CA ALA A 207 -8.18 11.23 9.55
C ALA A 207 -7.06 11.56 10.53
N ASP A 208 -5.82 11.29 10.10
CA ASP A 208 -4.60 11.70 10.75
C ASP A 208 -3.62 12.34 9.74
N THR A 209 -2.64 13.09 10.25
CA THR A 209 -1.59 13.67 9.43
C THR A 209 -0.52 12.62 9.11
N ARG A 210 0.02 12.66 7.89
CA ARG A 210 1.10 11.76 7.48
C ARG A 210 2.32 11.93 8.41
N ARG A 211 2.83 10.81 8.92
CA ARG A 211 4.02 10.77 9.80
C ARG A 211 5.33 10.59 9.04
N THR A 212 5.27 9.96 7.87
CA THR A 212 6.44 9.63 7.04
C THR A 212 6.56 10.58 5.87
N GLU A 213 7.79 10.92 5.52
CA GLU A 213 8.13 11.67 4.31
C GLU A 213 8.60 10.70 3.22
N ILE A 214 8.32 11.01 1.95
CA ILE A 214 8.91 10.31 0.82
C ILE A 214 9.81 11.33 0.13
N SER A 215 11.12 11.16 0.25
CA SER A 215 12.09 11.87 -0.58
C SER A 215 12.21 11.16 -1.94
N GLY A 216 12.38 11.95 -3.01
CA GLY A 216 12.71 11.43 -4.34
C GLY A 216 14.20 11.18 -4.55
N GLU A 217 14.99 11.33 -3.48
CA GLU A 217 16.41 10.99 -3.45
C GLU A 217 16.51 9.47 -3.48
N GLU A 218 16.91 8.91 -4.64
CA GLU A 218 17.38 7.54 -4.67
C GLU A 218 18.60 7.48 -3.75
N ILE A 219 18.42 6.90 -2.55
CA ILE A 219 19.54 6.45 -1.73
C ILE A 219 20.11 5.25 -2.48
N GLY A 220 20.87 5.55 -3.54
CA GLY A 220 21.58 4.57 -4.32
C GLY A 220 22.41 3.71 -3.38
N THR A 221 22.59 2.45 -3.76
CA THR A 221 23.63 1.58 -3.19
C THR A 221 24.91 2.40 -3.14
N ILE A 222 25.31 2.86 -1.95
CA ILE A 222 26.53 3.67 -1.77
C ILE A 222 27.65 2.84 -2.37
N ASP A 223 28.26 3.32 -3.46
CA ASP A 223 29.42 2.64 -4.04
C ASP A 223 30.54 2.77 -3.01
N LEU A 224 31.29 1.69 -2.80
CA LEU A 224 32.34 1.66 -1.78
C LEU A 224 33.37 2.78 -1.99
N GLY A 225 33.47 3.27 -3.23
CA GLY A 225 34.27 4.44 -3.62
C GLY A 225 33.84 5.74 -2.96
N ASP A 226 32.54 5.99 -2.76
CA ASP A 226 32.03 7.25 -2.18
C ASP A 226 32.34 7.40 -0.67
N LEU A 227 32.80 6.31 -0.04
CA LEU A 227 33.26 6.30 1.36
C LEU A 227 34.75 6.62 1.50
N ILE A 228 35.47 6.72 0.39
CA ILE A 228 36.92 6.95 0.36
C ILE A 228 37.15 8.45 0.25
N THR A 229 38.03 9.00 1.08
CA THR A 229 38.36 10.43 1.02
C THR A 229 39.03 10.78 -0.31
N GLU A 230 38.62 11.90 -0.92
CA GLU A 230 39.30 12.42 -2.11
C GLU A 230 40.65 13.01 -1.72
N GLU A 231 41.73 12.30 -2.05
CA GLU A 231 43.09 12.70 -1.71
C GLU A 231 44.02 12.63 -2.93
N ASN A 232 44.97 13.56 -3.00
CA ASN A 232 46.01 13.53 -4.03
C ASN A 232 47.04 12.45 -3.71
N MET A 233 47.11 11.45 -4.59
CA MET A 233 48.01 10.32 -4.52
C MET A 233 49.09 10.41 -5.60
N VAL A 234 50.28 9.93 -5.28
CA VAL A 234 51.34 9.65 -6.26
C VAL A 234 51.31 8.15 -6.53
N VAL A 235 51.06 7.78 -7.78
CA VAL A 235 51.12 6.39 -8.23
C VAL A 235 52.44 6.16 -8.94
N THR A 236 53.12 5.09 -8.57
CA THR A 236 54.42 4.71 -9.15
C THR A 236 54.37 3.29 -9.68
N ILE A 237 54.88 3.09 -10.89
CA ILE A 237 55.06 1.78 -11.52
C ILE A 237 56.55 1.60 -11.84
N SER A 238 57.14 0.53 -11.32
CA SER A 238 58.55 0.19 -11.55
C SER A 238 58.77 -0.55 -12.88
N ASN A 239 60.02 -0.69 -13.32
CA ASN A 239 60.33 -1.39 -14.56
C ASN A 239 60.06 -2.91 -14.47
N GLN A 240 60.21 -3.50 -13.28
CA GLN A 240 59.79 -4.89 -13.01
C GLN A 240 58.27 -5.04 -12.84
N GLY A 241 57.49 -3.96 -13.01
CA GLY A 241 56.03 -4.00 -12.99
C GLY A 241 55.43 -4.02 -11.58
N TYR A 242 56.09 -3.44 -10.58
CA TYR A 242 55.47 -3.25 -9.27
C TYR A 242 54.72 -1.91 -9.23
N ILE A 243 53.46 -1.93 -8.79
CA ILE A 243 52.60 -0.77 -8.64
C ILE A 243 52.27 -0.50 -7.17
N LYS A 244 52.20 0.79 -6.82
CA LYS A 244 51.70 1.27 -5.53
C LYS A 244 51.18 2.70 -5.63
N ARG A 245 50.33 3.08 -4.68
CA ARG A 245 49.97 4.47 -4.39
C ARG A 245 50.57 4.93 -3.06
N THR A 246 50.96 6.18 -3.00
CA THR A 246 51.45 6.83 -1.77
C THR A 246 50.89 8.24 -1.72
N ALA A 247 50.46 8.71 -0.54
CA ALA A 247 49.91 10.06 -0.40
C ALA A 247 50.95 11.12 -0.81
N ALA A 248 50.53 12.14 -1.58
CA ALA A 248 51.42 13.20 -2.07
C ALA A 248 52.07 13.99 -0.92
N SER A 249 51.42 14.05 0.24
CA SER A 249 51.96 14.63 1.47
C SER A 249 53.31 14.01 1.89
N THR A 250 53.49 12.70 1.68
CA THR A 250 54.73 11.96 1.96
C THR A 250 55.91 12.40 1.08
N TYR A 251 55.66 13.06 -0.04
CA TYR A 251 56.69 13.56 -0.96
C TYR A 251 57.08 15.03 -0.73
N ARG A 252 56.45 15.74 0.23
CA ARG A 252 56.81 17.15 0.51
C ARG A 252 58.27 17.27 0.94
N ALA A 253 59.02 18.10 0.19
CA ALA A 253 60.41 18.39 0.47
C ALA A 253 60.58 19.18 1.78
N GLN A 254 61.46 18.70 2.65
CA GLN A 254 61.96 19.46 3.79
C GLN A 254 62.80 20.63 3.25
N ARG A 255 62.37 21.88 3.46
CA ARG A 255 63.10 23.09 3.04
C ARG A 255 64.37 23.28 3.88
N ARG A 256 65.51 22.79 3.39
CA ARG A 256 66.84 23.42 3.44
C ARG A 256 67.87 22.50 2.75
N GLY A 257 68.75 23.09 1.94
CA GLY A 257 69.65 22.38 1.03
C GLY A 257 70.57 21.35 1.68
N GLY A 258 70.19 20.08 1.57
CA GLY A 258 71.06 18.93 1.79
C GLY A 258 70.98 18.01 0.57
N LYS A 259 72.10 17.84 -0.14
CA LYS A 259 72.27 16.72 -1.07
C LYS A 259 72.22 15.43 -0.25
N GLY A 260 71.10 14.72 -0.28
CA GLY A 260 71.00 13.33 0.19
C GLY A 260 69.86 13.07 1.17
N LEU A 261 68.71 12.61 0.66
CA LEU A 261 67.93 11.58 1.36
C LEU A 261 68.29 10.25 0.70
N LYS A 262 68.97 9.37 1.43
CA LYS A 262 69.34 8.03 0.95
C LYS A 262 68.07 7.25 0.59
N GLY A 263 67.93 6.91 -0.69
CA GLY A 263 67.02 5.87 -1.16
C GLY A 263 67.52 4.49 -0.71
N ALA A 264 66.64 3.50 -0.82
CA ALA A 264 66.82 2.13 -0.35
C ALA A 264 68.21 1.54 -0.65
N LYS A 265 68.69 0.68 0.25
CA LYS A 265 69.95 -0.06 0.14
C LYS A 265 70.10 -0.67 -1.25
N THR A 266 71.26 -0.39 -1.84
CA THR A 266 71.74 -0.85 -3.13
C THR A 266 71.90 -2.37 -3.10
N GLU A 267 70.92 -3.07 -3.65
CA GLU A 267 71.02 -4.38 -4.30
C GLU A 267 69.76 -4.51 -5.18
N GLU A 268 69.96 -4.29 -6.49
CA GLU A 268 68.96 -4.17 -7.57
C GLU A 268 68.08 -2.90 -7.54
N GLU A 269 68.59 -1.79 -8.08
CA GLU A 269 67.77 -0.62 -8.38
C GLU A 269 66.77 -0.96 -9.51
N ASP A 270 65.49 -1.11 -9.16
CA ASP A 270 64.38 -1.16 -10.10
C ASP A 270 63.87 0.27 -10.35
N PRO A 271 64.27 0.93 -11.46
CA PRO A 271 63.91 2.32 -11.70
C PRO A 271 62.40 2.47 -11.90
N ILE A 272 61.87 3.62 -11.47
CA ILE A 272 60.47 3.96 -11.70
C ILE A 272 60.29 4.27 -13.19
N ARG A 273 59.41 3.52 -13.85
CA ARG A 273 59.10 3.67 -15.28
C ARG A 273 57.97 4.68 -15.50
N HIS A 274 56.94 4.66 -14.64
CA HIS A 274 55.82 5.61 -14.71
C HIS A 274 55.57 6.24 -13.34
N LEU A 275 55.40 7.57 -13.32
CA LEU A 275 55.05 8.36 -12.15
C LEU A 275 54.02 9.41 -12.54
N PHE A 276 52.89 9.44 -11.85
CA PHE A 276 51.86 10.45 -12.06
C PHE A 276 51.13 10.76 -10.75
N ALA A 277 50.65 12.00 -10.64
CA ALA A 277 49.78 12.44 -9.57
C ALA A 277 48.32 12.25 -10.03
N ALA A 278 47.51 11.62 -9.19
CA ALA A 278 46.10 11.35 -9.46
C ALA A 278 45.28 11.43 -8.15
N SER A 279 44.01 11.77 -8.27
CA SER A 279 43.04 11.68 -7.18
C SER A 279 42.77 10.21 -6.83
N THR A 280 42.40 9.91 -5.59
CA THR A 280 41.92 8.56 -5.20
C THR A 280 40.77 8.06 -6.08
N HIS A 281 39.94 8.97 -6.59
CA HIS A 281 38.78 8.66 -7.42
C HIS A 281 39.07 8.63 -8.94
N ASP A 282 40.27 8.99 -9.37
CA ASP A 282 40.63 8.93 -10.79
C ASP A 282 40.67 7.46 -11.26
N TYR A 283 40.39 7.24 -12.55
CA TYR A 283 40.62 5.98 -13.22
C TYR A 283 42.05 5.91 -13.74
N LEU A 284 42.76 4.83 -13.43
CA LEU A 284 44.03 4.50 -14.04
C LEU A 284 43.84 3.48 -15.15
N LEU A 285 44.09 3.90 -16.39
CA LEU A 285 44.04 3.06 -17.59
C LEU A 285 45.41 2.43 -17.85
N PHE A 286 45.43 1.13 -18.06
CA PHE A 286 46.60 0.32 -18.37
C PHE A 286 46.49 -0.22 -19.80
N PHE A 287 47.36 0.24 -20.69
CA PHE A 287 47.41 -0.19 -22.08
C PHE A 287 48.43 -1.30 -22.24
N THR A 288 48.04 -2.46 -22.75
CA THR A 288 48.95 -3.60 -22.92
C THR A 288 49.53 -3.66 -24.33
N ASN A 289 50.67 -4.35 -24.46
CA ASN A 289 51.31 -4.65 -25.75
C ASN A 289 50.43 -5.48 -26.72
N ARG A 290 49.34 -6.08 -26.23
CA ARG A 290 48.35 -6.81 -27.02
C ARG A 290 47.13 -5.97 -27.40
N GLY A 291 47.16 -4.67 -27.14
CA GLY A 291 46.06 -3.75 -27.48
C GLY A 291 44.84 -3.87 -26.57
N LYS A 292 44.99 -4.46 -25.38
CA LYS A 292 43.94 -4.44 -24.36
C LYS A 292 44.09 -3.23 -23.45
N VAL A 293 42.96 -2.76 -22.93
CA VAL A 293 42.91 -1.71 -21.92
C VAL A 293 42.27 -2.28 -20.66
N TYR A 294 43.01 -2.25 -19.57
CA TYR A 294 42.48 -2.50 -18.24
C TYR A 294 42.31 -1.17 -17.52
N TRP A 295 41.39 -1.09 -16.57
CA TRP A 295 41.25 0.10 -15.74
C TRP A 295 41.00 -0.29 -14.29
N GLN A 296 41.52 0.52 -13.37
CA GLN A 296 41.20 0.44 -11.94
C GLN A 296 41.09 1.85 -11.35
N LYS A 297 40.28 2.02 -10.31
CA LYS A 297 40.28 3.26 -9.54
C LYS A 297 41.58 3.36 -8.76
N VAL A 298 42.10 4.57 -8.58
CA VAL A 298 43.36 4.77 -7.85
C VAL A 298 43.27 4.22 -6.43
N TYR A 299 42.13 4.34 -5.74
CA TYR A 299 41.97 3.81 -4.38
C TYR A 299 42.13 2.28 -4.26
N ASP A 300 41.86 1.51 -5.33
CA ASP A 300 42.02 0.05 -5.37
C ASP A 300 43.49 -0.38 -5.43
N LEU A 301 44.39 0.54 -5.79
CA LEU A 301 45.82 0.29 -5.80
C LEU A 301 46.36 0.14 -4.36
N PRO A 302 47.38 -0.70 -4.14
CA PRO A 302 47.94 -0.91 -2.81
C PRO A 302 48.59 0.36 -2.27
N GLN A 303 48.10 0.84 -1.13
CA GLN A 303 48.70 1.96 -0.40
C GLN A 303 49.89 1.47 0.40
N LEU A 304 51.09 1.85 -0.02
CA LEU A 304 52.34 1.40 0.58
C LEU A 304 53.30 2.58 0.80
N SER A 305 54.26 2.37 1.70
CA SER A 305 55.29 3.37 1.99
C SER A 305 56.16 3.65 0.77
N ARG A 306 56.81 4.82 0.76
CA ARG A 306 57.75 5.21 -0.29
C ARG A 306 58.89 4.20 -0.47
N GLU A 307 59.33 3.55 0.59
CA GLU A 307 60.44 2.59 0.58
C GLU A 307 60.05 1.17 0.13
N SER A 308 58.76 0.83 0.15
CA SER A 308 58.27 -0.49 -0.27
C SER A 308 58.36 -0.67 -1.79
N ARG A 309 58.64 -1.89 -2.25
CA ARG A 309 58.70 -2.21 -3.70
C ARG A 309 57.33 -2.13 -4.40
N GLY A 310 56.22 -2.27 -3.66
CA GLY A 310 54.88 -2.30 -4.24
C GLY A 310 54.35 -3.73 -4.40
N ARG A 311 53.25 -3.89 -5.15
CA ARG A 311 52.70 -5.21 -5.53
C ARG A 311 52.87 -5.42 -7.04
N ALA A 312 53.20 -6.63 -7.46
CA ALA A 312 53.34 -6.95 -8.88
C ALA A 312 52.01 -6.73 -9.61
N ILE A 313 52.04 -5.99 -10.72
CA ILE A 313 50.85 -5.56 -11.46
C ILE A 313 50.11 -6.73 -12.13
N VAL A 314 50.83 -7.80 -12.45
CA VAL A 314 50.25 -9.05 -12.95
C VAL A 314 49.23 -9.64 -11.98
N ASN A 315 49.44 -9.45 -10.67
CA ASN A 315 48.52 -9.93 -9.62
C ASN A 315 47.30 -9.02 -9.44
N LEU A 316 47.32 -7.80 -10.00
CA LEU A 316 46.19 -6.88 -9.97
C LEU A 316 45.33 -7.02 -11.23
N LEU A 317 45.95 -7.18 -12.40
CA LEU A 317 45.29 -7.06 -13.70
C LEU A 317 45.07 -8.40 -14.44
N ASN A 318 45.43 -9.55 -13.84
CA ASN A 318 45.29 -10.89 -14.43
C ASN A 318 45.71 -10.93 -15.91
N LEU A 319 46.93 -10.47 -16.18
CA LEU A 319 47.47 -10.38 -17.54
C LEU A 319 47.68 -11.78 -18.15
N GLY A 320 47.49 -11.91 -19.47
CA GLY A 320 47.77 -13.16 -20.17
C GLY A 320 49.27 -13.48 -20.26
N GLU A 321 49.60 -14.73 -20.59
CA GLU A 321 51.00 -15.14 -20.75
C GLU A 321 51.72 -14.32 -21.83
N GLY A 322 52.81 -13.64 -21.48
CA GLY A 322 53.57 -12.73 -22.36
C GLY A 322 52.94 -11.35 -22.59
N GLU A 323 51.86 -11.01 -21.88
CA GLU A 323 51.22 -9.70 -21.91
C GLU A 323 51.92 -8.74 -20.93
N SER A 324 52.32 -7.57 -21.41
CA SER A 324 53.00 -6.54 -20.61
C SER A 324 52.39 -5.17 -20.86
N ILE A 325 52.59 -4.27 -19.90
CA ILE A 325 52.03 -2.92 -19.96
C ILE A 325 52.93 -2.04 -20.83
N ALA A 326 52.33 -1.44 -21.84
CA ALA A 326 52.97 -0.52 -22.76
C ALA A 326 52.98 0.91 -22.19
N ASP A 327 51.82 1.41 -21.76
CA ASP A 327 51.66 2.74 -21.15
C ASP A 327 50.52 2.76 -20.12
N CYS A 328 50.52 3.77 -19.25
CA CYS A 328 49.47 4.00 -18.25
C CYS A 328 49.03 5.47 -18.26
N ARG A 329 47.72 5.73 -18.11
CA ARG A 329 47.18 7.10 -18.03
C ARG A 329 46.10 7.23 -16.97
N ALA A 330 46.24 8.23 -16.11
CA ALA A 330 45.19 8.63 -15.19
C ALA A 330 44.18 9.53 -15.93
N VAL A 331 42.90 9.23 -15.76
CA VAL A 331 41.77 9.95 -16.34
C VAL A 331 40.74 10.14 -15.25
N ARG A 332 40.25 11.37 -15.06
CA ARG A 332 39.22 11.65 -14.05
C ARG A 332 37.89 11.02 -14.43
N ASP A 333 37.40 11.35 -15.62
CA ASP A 333 36.09 10.94 -16.14
C ASP A 333 36.15 10.57 -17.62
N PHE A 334 35.26 9.68 -18.07
CA PHE A 334 35.11 9.29 -19.47
C PHE A 334 34.20 10.25 -20.24
N THR A 335 34.69 11.46 -20.51
CA THR A 335 33.94 12.47 -21.29
C THR A 335 34.06 12.22 -22.79
N ALA A 336 32.98 12.49 -23.54
CA ALA A 336 32.92 12.27 -24.99
C ALA A 336 33.86 13.18 -25.80
N ASP A 337 34.33 14.27 -25.20
CA ASP A 337 35.15 15.30 -25.86
C ASP A 337 36.66 14.99 -25.81
N HIS A 338 37.06 13.92 -25.11
CA HIS A 338 38.46 13.52 -24.98
C HIS A 338 38.72 12.23 -25.77
N TYR A 339 39.77 12.26 -26.60
CA TYR A 339 40.19 11.13 -27.40
C TYR A 339 41.61 10.70 -27.00
N LEU A 340 41.81 9.39 -26.85
CA LEU A 340 43.14 8.80 -26.69
C LEU A 340 43.59 8.24 -28.04
N MET A 341 44.66 8.82 -28.57
CA MET A 341 45.29 8.31 -29.78
C MET A 341 46.21 7.15 -29.44
N MET A 342 45.94 5.98 -30.00
CA MET A 342 46.83 4.81 -29.94
C MET A 342 47.54 4.66 -31.29
N ALA A 343 48.83 4.37 -31.24
CA ALA A 343 49.63 4.08 -32.43
C ALA A 343 50.27 2.69 -32.29
N THR A 344 50.15 1.88 -33.33
CA THR A 344 50.87 0.61 -33.46
C THR A 344 52.16 0.83 -34.25
N ARG A 345 53.13 -0.07 -34.08
CA ARG A 345 54.37 -0.03 -34.85
C ARG A 345 54.18 -0.45 -36.30
#